data_AF-A0A846I4C1-F1
#
_entry.id   AF-A0A846I4C1-F1
#
_cell.length_a   1.000
_cell.length_b   1.000
_cell.length_c   1.000
_cell.angle_alpha   90.00
_cell.angle_beta   90.00
_cell.angle_gamma   90.00
#
_symmetry.space_group_name_H-M   'P 1'
#
loop_
_entity.id
_entity.type
_entity.pdbx_description
1 polymer ?
#
loop_
_entity_poly.entity_id
_entity_poly.type
_entity_poly.pdbx_seq_one_letter_code
_entity_poly.pdbx_strand_id
1 'polypeptide(L)'
;MVSFEDRYKEITKENINLYINKSEKVDLDSEIFMDVNLKNYPLRDFKNIYSEMSNIVKDYEKLNHRNSKKDELHLNKHALHLIRLLKMGTELLEGKGINTYREKDRSLLLDIRNGKYSYEEIFEMVDEYEKDFKYASDNTDLPNIPNYKKVEELVIEINKGVINNDK
;
A
#
# COMPACT_ATOMS: atom_id res chain seq x y z
N MET A 1 7.90 29.44 -20.44
CA MET A 1 7.11 28.21 -20.25
C MET A 1 5.73 28.53 -20.78
N VAL A 2 5.39 27.99 -21.96
CA VAL A 2 4.18 28.36 -22.72
C VAL A 2 3.01 27.56 -22.16
N SER A 3 1.98 28.26 -21.67
CA SER A 3 0.80 27.69 -21.03
C SER A 3 -0.04 26.90 -22.06
N PHE A 4 -0.94 26.04 -21.58
CA PHE A 4 -1.87 25.27 -22.42
C PHE A 4 -2.77 26.20 -23.27
N GLU A 5 -3.11 27.38 -22.74
CA GLU A 5 -3.94 28.40 -23.39
C GLU A 5 -3.22 29.09 -24.56
N ASP A 6 -1.89 29.06 -24.59
CA ASP A 6 -1.07 29.70 -25.62
C ASP A 6 -0.91 28.85 -26.90
N ARG A 7 -1.26 27.55 -26.87
CA ARG A 7 -0.97 26.59 -27.96
C ARG A 7 -2.16 26.26 -28.84
N TYR A 8 -3.37 26.55 -28.38
CA TYR A 8 -4.61 26.22 -29.07
C TYR A 8 -5.53 27.44 -29.09
N LYS A 9 -6.41 27.51 -30.08
CA LYS A 9 -7.46 28.53 -30.10
C LYS A 9 -8.27 28.40 -28.79
N GLU A 10 -8.49 29.51 -28.07
CA GLU A 10 -9.09 29.51 -26.72
C GLU A 10 -10.21 28.48 -26.57
N ILE A 11 -9.95 27.46 -25.75
CA ILE A 11 -10.96 26.48 -25.34
C ILE A 11 -11.43 26.92 -23.97
N THR A 12 -12.63 27.51 -23.92
CA THR A 12 -13.25 27.81 -22.64
C THR A 12 -13.93 26.55 -22.10
N LYS A 13 -14.28 26.56 -20.81
CA LYS A 13 -15.11 25.49 -20.19
C LYS A 13 -16.48 25.30 -20.87
N GLU A 14 -16.90 26.22 -21.74
CA GLU A 14 -18.12 26.11 -22.53
C GLU A 14 -17.94 25.25 -23.79
N ASN A 15 -16.70 25.05 -24.26
CA ASN A 15 -16.41 24.26 -25.46
C ASN A 15 -16.05 22.81 -25.16
N ILE A 16 -15.26 22.58 -24.11
CA ILE A 16 -14.89 21.24 -23.64
C ILE A 16 -14.97 21.25 -22.12
N ASN A 17 -15.82 20.39 -21.57
CA ASN A 17 -15.96 20.20 -20.13
C ASN A 17 -15.65 18.74 -19.77
N LEU A 18 -14.62 18.53 -18.94
CA LEU A 18 -14.27 17.22 -18.40
C LEU A 18 -14.70 17.13 -16.94
N TYR A 19 -15.38 16.05 -16.58
CA TYR A 19 -15.85 15.83 -15.21
C TYR A 19 -15.89 14.34 -14.89
N ILE A 20 -15.81 14.00 -13.60
CA ILE A 20 -15.88 12.62 -13.14
C ILE A 20 -17.33 12.31 -12.74
N ASN A 21 -17.86 11.18 -13.19
CA ASN A 21 -19.18 10.69 -12.78
C ASN A 21 -19.16 9.16 -12.64
N LYS A 22 -20.23 8.58 -12.09
CA LYS A 22 -20.39 7.13 -11.93
C LYS A 22 -20.36 6.45 -13.31
N SER A 23 -19.54 5.42 -13.47
CA SER A 23 -19.49 4.67 -14.73
C SER A 23 -20.68 3.71 -14.83
N GLU A 24 -21.14 3.46 -16.05
CA GLU A 24 -22.11 2.40 -16.35
C GLU A 24 -21.43 1.05 -16.57
N LYS A 25 -20.10 1.02 -16.67
CA LYS A 25 -19.32 -0.20 -16.85
C LYS A 25 -19.22 -0.98 -15.54
N VAL A 26 -19.34 -2.30 -15.63
CA VAL A 26 -19.39 -3.21 -14.47
C VAL A 26 -18.07 -3.21 -13.67
N ASP A 27 -16.96 -2.89 -14.31
CA ASP A 27 -15.61 -2.91 -13.77
C ASP A 27 -15.08 -1.55 -13.28
N LEU A 28 -15.90 -0.49 -13.36
CA LEU A 28 -15.49 0.86 -12.99
C LEU A 28 -16.51 1.54 -12.08
N ASP A 29 -16.07 2.02 -10.91
CA ASP A 29 -16.93 2.81 -10.01
C ASP A 29 -17.19 4.23 -10.59
N SER A 30 -16.19 4.82 -11.25
CA SER A 30 -16.28 6.15 -11.84
C SER A 30 -15.40 6.30 -13.09
N GLU A 31 -15.80 7.18 -14.00
CA GLU A 31 -15.12 7.45 -15.27
C GLU A 31 -15.08 8.96 -15.55
N ILE A 32 -14.12 9.41 -16.36
CA ILE A 32 -14.08 10.77 -16.87
C ILE A 32 -15.05 10.88 -18.05
N PHE A 33 -16.06 11.72 -17.89
CA PHE A 33 -16.98 12.12 -18.94
C PHE A 33 -16.53 13.42 -19.60
N MET A 34 -17.00 13.64 -20.82
CA MET A 34 -16.65 14.82 -21.61
C MET A 34 -17.86 15.35 -22.36
N ASP A 35 -18.19 16.62 -22.14
CA ASP A 35 -19.09 17.38 -22.99
C ASP A 35 -18.27 18.20 -23.99
N VAL A 36 -18.61 18.13 -25.27
CA VAL A 36 -17.89 18.84 -26.35
C VAL A 36 -18.86 19.59 -27.25
N ASN A 37 -18.61 20.89 -27.42
CA ASN A 37 -19.31 21.75 -28.37
C ASN A 37 -18.30 22.57 -29.19
N LEU A 38 -17.97 22.05 -30.38
CA LEU A 38 -17.02 22.66 -31.31
C LEU A 38 -17.72 23.00 -32.63
N LYS A 39 -17.60 24.25 -33.08
CA LYS A 39 -18.11 24.73 -34.37
C LYS A 39 -17.01 25.45 -35.14
N ASN A 40 -16.76 25.04 -36.38
CA ASN A 40 -15.70 25.57 -37.23
C ASN A 40 -14.32 25.61 -36.53
N TYR A 41 -14.02 24.58 -35.74
CA TYR A 41 -12.78 24.45 -34.97
C TYR A 41 -11.69 23.75 -35.81
N PRO A 42 -10.42 24.18 -35.74
CA PRO A 42 -9.35 23.54 -36.51
C PRO A 42 -9.18 22.06 -36.16
N LEU A 43 -9.32 21.18 -37.16
CA LEU A 43 -9.18 19.73 -36.96
C LEU A 43 -7.78 19.33 -36.45
N ARG A 44 -6.75 20.09 -36.83
CA ARG A 44 -5.37 19.86 -36.37
C ARG A 44 -5.24 20.05 -34.86
N ASP A 45 -5.91 21.06 -34.32
CA ASP A 45 -5.90 21.34 -32.90
C ASP A 45 -6.71 20.27 -32.15
N PHE A 46 -7.84 19.84 -32.70
CA PHE A 46 -8.62 18.72 -32.15
C PHE A 46 -7.81 17.42 -32.07
N LYS A 47 -7.02 17.12 -33.10
CA LYS A 47 -6.12 15.96 -33.09
C LYS A 47 -5.12 16.02 -31.94
N ASN A 48 -4.56 17.20 -31.68
CA ASN A 48 -3.59 17.38 -30.59
C ASN A 48 -4.26 17.25 -29.22
N ILE A 49 -5.44 17.84 -29.04
CA ILE A 49 -6.26 17.70 -27.82
C ILE A 49 -6.57 16.23 -27.54
N TYR A 50 -6.97 15.47 -28.58
CA TYR A 50 -7.22 14.03 -28.44
C TYR A 50 -5.97 13.27 -27.96
N SER A 51 -4.79 13.63 -28.48
CA SER A 51 -3.53 13.03 -28.04
C SER A 51 -3.25 13.29 -26.56
N GLU A 52 -3.60 14.48 -26.05
CA GLU A 52 -3.47 14.82 -24.63
C GLU A 52 -4.51 14.09 -23.77
N MET A 53 -5.77 14.04 -24.23
CA MET A 53 -6.84 13.28 -23.56
C MET A 53 -6.51 11.79 -23.44
N SER A 54 -5.86 11.20 -24.45
CA SER A 54 -5.40 9.81 -24.39
C SER A 54 -4.45 9.56 -23.21
N ASN A 55 -3.60 10.53 -22.88
CA ASN A 55 -2.70 10.42 -21.72
C ASN A 55 -3.47 10.57 -20.40
N ILE A 56 -4.43 11.50 -20.33
CA ILE A 56 -5.28 11.69 -19.15
C ILE A 56 -6.04 10.40 -18.82
N VAL A 57 -6.62 9.73 -19.82
CA VAL A 57 -7.33 8.45 -19.62
C VAL A 57 -6.40 7.38 -19.05
N LYS A 58 -5.19 7.23 -19.61
CA LYS A 58 -4.20 6.25 -19.13
C LYS A 58 -3.75 6.50 -17.69
N ASP A 59 -3.57 7.77 -17.31
CA ASP A 59 -3.14 8.11 -15.96
C ASP A 59 -4.28 7.96 -14.94
N TYR A 60 -5.51 8.28 -15.33
CA TYR A 60 -6.69 8.05 -14.51
C TYR A 60 -6.95 6.55 -14.26
N GLU A 61 -6.74 5.71 -15.28
CA GLU A 61 -6.84 4.25 -15.15
C GLU A 61 -5.90 3.70 -14.05
N LYS A 62 -4.66 4.20 -13.97
CA LYS A 62 -3.71 3.81 -12.90
C LYS A 62 -4.19 4.21 -11.50
N LEU A 63 -4.95 5.31 -11.38
CA LEU A 63 -5.53 5.76 -10.11
C LEU A 63 -6.70 4.85 -9.69
N ASN A 64 -7.54 4.43 -10.64
CA ASN A 64 -8.65 3.50 -10.38
C ASN A 64 -8.16 2.10 -9.98
N HIS A 65 -7.05 1.59 -10.55
CA HIS A 65 -6.53 0.27 -10.20
C HIS A 65 -5.79 0.21 -8.85
N ARG A 66 -5.26 1.34 -8.34
CA ARG A 66 -4.56 1.37 -7.04
C ARG A 66 -5.50 1.26 -5.84
N ASN A 67 -6.76 1.65 -6.03
CA ASN A 67 -7.78 1.78 -5.00
C ASN A 67 -8.94 0.80 -5.20
N SER A 68 -8.75 -0.32 -5.91
CA SER A 68 -9.66 -1.45 -5.72
C SER A 68 -9.65 -1.75 -4.23
N LYS A 69 -10.72 -1.36 -3.52
CA LYS A 69 -10.86 -1.52 -2.08
C LYS A 69 -10.44 -2.95 -1.78
N LYS A 70 -9.29 -3.13 -1.10
CA LYS A 70 -8.91 -4.44 -0.62
C LYS A 70 -10.11 -4.96 0.14
N ASP A 71 -10.54 -6.18 -0.18
CA ASP A 71 -11.68 -6.76 0.51
C ASP A 71 -11.40 -6.79 2.02
N GLU A 72 -12.46 -6.86 2.81
CA GLU A 72 -12.37 -6.83 4.27
C GLU A 72 -11.45 -7.94 4.81
N LEU A 73 -11.40 -9.09 4.13
CA LEU A 73 -10.51 -10.21 4.44
C LEU A 73 -9.03 -9.83 4.30
N HIS A 74 -8.67 -9.12 3.23
CA HIS A 74 -7.32 -8.60 3.02
C HIS A 74 -6.96 -7.55 4.07
N LEU A 75 -7.88 -6.66 4.43
CA LEU A 75 -7.66 -5.66 5.47
C LEU A 75 -7.47 -6.32 6.85
N ASN A 76 -8.30 -7.29 7.20
CA ASN A 76 -8.20 -8.05 8.45
C ASN A 76 -6.91 -8.87 8.53
N LYS A 77 -6.44 -9.41 7.40
CA LYS A 77 -5.10 -10.04 7.32
C LYS A 77 -3.99 -9.04 7.63
N HIS A 78 -4.08 -7.80 7.14
CA HIS A 78 -3.11 -6.76 7.41
C HIS A 78 -3.15 -6.30 8.88
N ALA A 79 -4.34 -6.16 9.45
CA ALA A 79 -4.54 -5.86 10.88
C ALA A 79 -3.91 -6.95 11.77
N LEU A 80 -4.23 -8.23 11.52
CA LEU A 80 -3.57 -9.37 12.19
C LEU A 80 -2.05 -9.26 12.11
N HIS A 81 -1.53 -8.97 10.92
CA HIS A 81 -0.09 -8.94 10.71
C HIS A 81 0.58 -7.82 11.49
N LEU A 82 -0.02 -6.63 11.52
CA LEU A 82 0.48 -5.49 12.29
C LEU A 82 0.56 -5.82 13.78
N ILE A 83 -0.55 -6.30 14.37
CA ILE A 83 -0.59 -6.70 15.78
C ILE A 83 0.47 -7.77 16.07
N ARG A 84 0.62 -8.76 15.19
CA ARG A 84 1.66 -9.79 15.33
C ARG A 84 3.08 -9.18 15.33
N LEU A 85 3.36 -8.22 14.44
CA LEU A 85 4.66 -7.57 14.34
C LEU A 85 4.98 -6.75 15.59
N LEU A 86 4.02 -5.99 16.11
CA LEU A 86 4.20 -5.21 17.34
C LEU A 86 4.56 -6.14 18.51
N LYS A 87 3.74 -7.17 18.76
CA LYS A 87 3.99 -8.11 19.86
C LYS A 87 5.31 -8.87 19.73
N MET A 88 5.63 -9.38 18.53
CA MET A 88 6.91 -10.06 18.28
C MET A 88 8.09 -9.12 18.41
N GLY A 89 7.95 -7.88 17.93
CA GLY A 89 8.96 -6.85 18.00
C GLY A 89 9.28 -6.48 19.45
N THR A 90 8.25 -6.29 20.28
CA THR A 90 8.40 -6.05 21.72
C THR A 90 9.16 -7.20 22.39
N GLU A 91 8.75 -8.45 22.17
CA GLU A 91 9.45 -9.62 22.75
C GLU A 91 10.93 -9.71 22.32
N LEU A 92 11.21 -9.38 21.05
CA LEU A 92 12.57 -9.35 20.53
C LEU A 92 13.42 -8.29 21.22
N LEU A 93 12.87 -7.08 21.37
CA LEU A 93 13.53 -5.95 22.04
C LEU A 93 13.74 -6.23 23.54
N GLU A 94 12.86 -7.00 24.16
CA GLU A 94 13.00 -7.50 25.54
C GLU A 94 13.98 -8.69 25.66
N GLY A 95 14.64 -9.11 24.57
CA GLY A 95 15.65 -10.17 24.61
C GLY A 95 15.08 -11.60 24.67
N LYS A 96 13.77 -11.79 24.44
CA LYS A 96 13.14 -13.13 24.39
C LYS A 96 13.45 -13.89 23.08
N GLY A 97 14.10 -13.22 22.12
CA GLY A 97 14.46 -13.78 20.82
C GLY A 97 13.28 -13.81 19.83
N ILE A 98 13.51 -14.41 18.66
CA ILE A 98 12.48 -14.48 17.60
C ILE A 98 11.54 -15.65 17.89
N ASN A 99 10.32 -15.37 18.34
CA ASN A 99 9.26 -16.36 18.48
C ASN A 99 8.27 -16.33 17.30
N THR A 100 8.54 -17.16 16.29
CA THR A 100 7.67 -17.25 15.09
C THR A 100 6.38 -18.05 15.35
N TYR A 101 6.40 -18.98 16.31
CA TYR A 101 5.25 -19.82 16.65
C TYR A 101 4.38 -19.15 17.72
N ARG A 102 3.41 -18.35 17.27
CA ARG A 102 2.53 -17.51 18.12
C ARG A 102 1.40 -18.27 18.79
N GLU A 103 1.69 -19.35 19.51
CA GLU A 103 0.66 -20.14 20.20
C GLU A 103 -0.21 -19.29 21.14
N LYS A 104 0.44 -18.45 21.96
CA LYS A 104 -0.23 -17.61 22.97
C LYS A 104 -1.16 -16.55 22.39
N ASP A 105 -0.84 -16.00 21.22
CA ASP A 105 -1.67 -14.98 20.55
C ASP A 105 -2.58 -15.59 19.49
N ARG A 106 -2.50 -16.90 19.28
CA ARG A 106 -3.10 -17.55 18.12
C ARG A 106 -4.58 -17.25 18.00
N SER A 107 -5.30 -17.29 19.12
CA SER A 107 -6.73 -16.99 19.17
C SER A 107 -7.02 -15.56 18.78
N LEU A 108 -6.36 -14.58 19.41
CA LEU A 108 -6.52 -13.15 19.12
C LEU A 108 -6.25 -12.85 17.64
N LEU A 109 -5.13 -13.35 17.12
CA LEU A 109 -4.75 -13.12 15.73
C LEU A 109 -5.81 -13.69 14.78
N LEU A 110 -6.25 -14.94 15.00
CA LEU A 110 -7.31 -15.53 14.17
C LEU A 110 -8.63 -14.77 14.27
N ASP A 111 -9.01 -14.33 15.47
CA ASP A 111 -10.22 -13.54 15.69
C ASP A 111 -10.18 -12.23 14.87
N ILE A 112 -9.04 -11.53 14.86
CA ILE A 112 -8.84 -10.34 14.01
C ILE A 112 -8.97 -10.71 12.52
N ARG A 113 -8.32 -11.78 12.06
CA ARG A 113 -8.40 -12.22 10.65
C ARG A 113 -9.82 -12.56 10.23
N ASN A 114 -10.60 -13.11 11.14
CA ASN A 114 -11.98 -13.50 10.88
C ASN A 114 -12.97 -12.32 11.04
N GLY A 115 -12.50 -11.11 11.32
CA GLY A 115 -13.34 -9.91 11.42
C GLY A 115 -14.18 -9.84 12.68
N LYS A 116 -13.74 -10.46 13.78
CA LYS A 116 -14.45 -10.43 15.06
C LYS A 116 -14.40 -9.06 15.76
N TYR A 117 -13.46 -8.22 15.38
CA TYR A 117 -13.23 -6.90 15.95
C TYR A 117 -13.54 -5.81 14.92
N SER A 118 -14.08 -4.69 15.39
CA SER A 118 -14.21 -3.48 14.57
C SER A 118 -12.85 -2.82 14.33
N TYR A 119 -12.79 -1.89 13.37
CA TYR A 119 -11.56 -1.15 13.12
C TYR A 119 -11.15 -0.30 14.33
N GLU A 120 -12.10 0.30 15.02
CA GLU A 120 -11.86 1.08 16.23
C GLU A 120 -11.19 0.23 17.32
N GLU A 121 -11.72 -0.98 17.58
CA GLU A 121 -11.12 -1.91 18.54
C GLU A 121 -9.70 -2.34 18.11
N ILE A 122 -9.47 -2.55 16.81
CA ILE A 122 -8.14 -2.87 16.28
C ILE A 122 -7.19 -1.70 16.49
N PHE A 123 -7.62 -0.45 16.24
CA PHE A 123 -6.78 0.73 16.44
C PHE A 123 -6.44 0.95 17.92
N GLU A 124 -7.37 0.71 18.83
CA GLU A 124 -7.10 0.75 20.28
C GLU A 124 -6.02 -0.28 20.68
N MET A 125 -6.10 -1.51 20.15
CA MET A 125 -5.06 -2.53 20.38
C MET A 125 -3.70 -2.11 19.78
N VAL A 126 -3.69 -1.51 18.59
CA VAL A 126 -2.46 -1.01 17.95
C VAL A 126 -1.82 0.06 18.82
N ASP A 127 -2.60 1.04 19.29
CA ASP A 127 -2.11 2.13 20.14
C ASP A 127 -1.50 1.62 21.45
N GLU A 128 -2.07 0.56 22.04
CA GLU A 128 -1.51 -0.09 23.22
C GLU A 128 -0.19 -0.80 22.90
N TYR A 129 -0.18 -1.66 21.88
CA TYR A 129 1.02 -2.43 21.53
C TYR A 129 2.15 -1.57 20.95
N GLU A 130 1.84 -0.43 20.32
CA GLU A 130 2.86 0.56 19.91
C GLU A 130 3.53 1.20 21.12
N LYS A 131 2.79 1.48 22.20
CA LYS A 131 3.40 2.00 23.45
C LYS A 131 4.35 0.98 24.06
N ASP A 132 3.94 -0.27 24.13
CA ASP A 132 4.78 -1.36 24.64
C ASP A 132 6.03 -1.55 23.77
N PHE A 133 5.85 -1.57 22.45
CA PHE A 133 6.95 -1.68 21.49
C PHE A 133 7.95 -0.53 21.65
N LYS A 134 7.46 0.71 21.75
CA LYS A 134 8.30 1.89 21.95
C LYS A 134 9.05 1.82 23.28
N TYR A 135 8.36 1.47 24.36
CA TYR A 135 8.99 1.28 25.66
C TYR A 135 10.09 0.22 25.61
N ALA A 136 9.84 -0.93 24.99
CA ALA A 136 10.85 -1.97 24.82
C ALA A 136 12.03 -1.49 23.96
N SER A 137 11.77 -0.69 22.91
CA SER A 137 12.80 -0.10 22.06
C SER A 137 13.69 0.87 22.83
N ASP A 138 13.11 1.69 23.70
CA ASP A 138 13.86 2.68 24.49
C ASP A 138 14.69 2.02 25.61
N ASN A 139 14.34 0.80 26.02
CA ASN A 139 14.96 0.07 27.12
C ASN A 139 15.64 -1.24 26.69
N THR A 140 15.89 -1.45 25.40
CA THR A 140 16.50 -2.68 24.91
C THR A 140 18.00 -2.73 25.17
N ASP A 141 18.52 -3.90 25.52
CA ASP A 141 19.96 -4.17 25.60
C ASP A 141 20.57 -4.55 24.23
N LEU A 142 19.74 -4.61 23.18
CA LEU A 142 20.22 -4.95 21.84
C LEU A 142 21.14 -3.86 21.28
N PRO A 143 22.29 -4.24 20.67
CA PRO A 143 23.17 -3.27 20.06
C PRO A 143 22.52 -2.67 18.81
N ASN A 144 22.82 -1.40 18.53
CA ASN A 144 22.37 -0.70 17.32
C ASN A 144 22.81 -1.38 16.01
N ILE A 145 23.88 -2.19 16.06
CA ILE A 145 24.45 -2.86 14.91
C ILE A 145 24.72 -4.33 15.28
N PRO A 146 24.32 -5.30 14.44
CA PRO A 146 24.60 -6.70 14.69
C PRO A 146 26.10 -7.00 14.62
N ASN A 147 26.53 -8.06 15.31
CA ASN A 147 27.89 -8.57 15.15
C ASN A 147 28.04 -9.28 13.80
N TYR A 148 28.42 -8.54 12.76
CA TYR A 148 28.55 -9.07 11.40
C TYR A 148 29.50 -10.26 11.28
N LYS A 149 30.58 -10.30 12.08
CA LYS A 149 31.51 -11.42 12.08
C LYS A 149 30.82 -12.73 12.50
N LYS A 150 30.03 -12.68 13.58
CA LYS A 150 29.23 -13.85 14.01
C LYS A 150 28.18 -14.25 12.97
N VAL A 151 27.56 -13.27 12.30
CA VAL A 151 26.58 -13.54 11.24
C VAL A 151 27.25 -14.25 10.06
N GLU A 152 28.43 -13.79 9.63
CA GLU A 152 29.19 -14.41 8.55
C GLU A 152 29.63 -15.82 8.91
N GLU A 153 30.16 -16.03 10.12
CA GLU A 153 30.53 -17.35 10.63
C GLU A 153 29.33 -18.32 10.61
N LEU A 154 28.15 -17.87 11.06
CA LEU A 154 26.91 -18.66 11.03
C LEU A 154 26.49 -19.02 9.60
N VAL A 155 26.56 -18.07 8.65
CA VAL A 155 26.22 -18.33 7.24
C VAL A 155 27.17 -19.37 6.63
N ILE A 156 28.47 -19.28 6.92
CA ILE A 156 29.46 -20.27 6.46
C ILE A 156 29.13 -21.65 7.05
N GLU A 157 28.79 -21.73 8.33
CA GLU A 157 28.44 -22.98 9.00
C GLU A 157 27.22 -23.64 8.34
N ILE A 158 26.13 -22.89 8.15
CA ILE A 158 24.91 -23.38 7.50
C ILE A 158 25.22 -23.90 6.09
N ASN A 159 25.96 -23.13 5.30
CA ASN A 159 26.31 -23.52 3.93
C ASN A 159 27.19 -24.77 3.87
N LYS A 160 28.17 -24.90 4.78
CA LYS A 160 28.97 -26.12 4.92
C LYS A 160 28.10 -27.31 5.31
N GLY A 161 27.13 -27.12 6.21
CA GLY A 161 26.17 -28.15 6.61
C GLY A 161 25.37 -28.69 5.43
N VAL A 162 24.86 -27.81 4.55
CA VAL A 162 24.15 -28.22 3.33
C VAL A 162 25.08 -29.01 2.40
N ILE A 163 26.26 -28.48 2.08
CA ILE A 163 27.20 -29.11 1.15
C ILE A 163 27.70 -30.48 1.67
N ASN A 164 27.96 -30.60 2.98
CA ASN A 164 28.51 -31.82 3.57
C ASN A 164 27.45 -32.90 3.87
N ASN A 165 26.18 -32.51 4.01
CA ASN A 165 25.06 -33.44 4.23
C ASN A 165 24.40 -33.93 2.93
N ASP A 166 24.84 -33.44 1.76
CA ASP A 166 24.45 -33.95 0.43
C ASP A 166 25.26 -35.22 0.03
N LYS A 167 25.41 -36.18 0.95
CA LYS A 167 25.96 -37.53 0.69
C LYS A 167 25.02 -38.64 1.14
#